data_AF-A0A7Z9GEE0-F1
#
_entry.id   AF-A0A7Z9GEE0-F1
#
_cell.length_a   1.000
_cell.length_b   1.000
_cell.length_c   1.000
_cell.angle_alpha   90.00
_cell.angle_beta   90.00
_cell.angle_gamma   90.00
#
_symmetry.space_group_name_H-M   'P 1'
#
loop_
_entity.id
_entity.type
_entity.pdbx_description
1 polymer ?
#
loop_
_entity_poly.entity_id
_entity_poly.type
_entity_poly.pdbx_seq_one_letter_code
_entity_poly.pdbx_strand_id
1 'polypeptide(L)'
;MISNISPGTSFIYLMLTTIPHRILFLSFFLISTIACVAQDMATVSGKLTDSKGKPAEAVAVSVMGLPGGVSSDQSGKYELKVPAGEAITLVYSHISFETKKLLLTLTPGL
;
A
#
# COMPACT_ATOMS: atom_id res chain seq x y z
N MET A 1 -24.69 -47.59 9.10
CA MET A 1 -24.78 -46.75 7.88
C MET A 1 -23.54 -45.85 7.89
N ILE A 2 -22.41 -46.35 7.40
CA ILE A 2 -21.14 -45.60 7.41
C ILE A 2 -20.82 -45.35 5.94
N SER A 3 -20.92 -44.08 5.56
CA SER A 3 -20.77 -43.59 4.20
C SER A 3 -19.37 -43.87 3.66
N ASN A 4 -19.34 -44.21 2.38
CA ASN A 4 -18.19 -44.58 1.58
C ASN A 4 -17.26 -43.35 1.44
N ILE A 5 -16.27 -43.25 2.34
CA ILE A 5 -15.24 -42.22 2.30
C ILE A 5 -14.23 -42.66 1.24
N SER A 6 -14.18 -41.94 0.11
CA SER A 6 -13.26 -42.21 -1.00
C SER A 6 -11.82 -42.34 -0.50
N PRO A 7 -11.06 -43.37 -0.93
CA PRO A 7 -9.71 -43.66 -0.42
C PRO A 7 -8.80 -42.42 -0.41
N GLY A 8 -8.93 -41.54 -1.40
CA GLY A 8 -8.13 -40.31 -1.51
C GLY A 8 -8.26 -39.35 -0.32
N THR A 9 -9.41 -39.32 0.36
CA THR A 9 -9.60 -38.42 1.52
C THR A 9 -8.85 -38.91 2.77
N SER A 10 -8.80 -40.23 3.03
CA SER A 10 -8.00 -40.79 4.13
C SER A 10 -6.49 -40.61 3.93
N PHE A 11 -6.01 -40.72 2.69
CA PHE A 11 -4.59 -40.47 2.37
C PHE A 11 -4.19 -39.01 2.62
N ILE A 12 -5.06 -38.05 2.32
CA ILE A 12 -4.81 -36.61 2.58
C ILE A 12 -4.70 -36.33 4.09
N TYR A 13 -5.59 -36.91 4.91
CA TYR A 13 -5.52 -36.75 6.36
C TYR A 13 -4.29 -37.43 7.00
N LEU A 14 -3.88 -38.61 6.51
CA LEU A 14 -2.68 -39.32 6.99
C LEU A 14 -1.38 -38.56 6.66
N MET A 15 -1.34 -37.88 5.51
CA MET A 15 -0.25 -36.99 5.12
C MET A 15 -0.21 -35.70 5.96
N LEU A 16 -1.37 -35.23 6.46
CA LEU A 16 -1.46 -34.06 7.33
C LEU A 16 -0.98 -34.34 8.78
N THR A 17 -1.20 -35.54 9.31
CA THR A 17 -0.83 -35.90 10.70
C THR A 17 0.65 -36.26 10.89
N THR A 18 1.38 -36.52 9.80
CA THR A 18 2.80 -36.89 9.81
C THR A 18 3.74 -35.70 9.60
N ILE A 19 3.22 -34.50 9.33
CA ILE A 19 4.01 -33.29 9.19
C ILE A 19 4.70 -33.00 10.53
N PRO A 20 6.04 -33.14 10.63
CA PRO A 20 6.73 -32.94 11.89
C PRO A 20 6.53 -31.50 12.35
N HIS A 21 6.30 -31.30 13.65
CA HIS A 21 6.02 -30.00 14.26
C HIS A 21 7.07 -28.93 13.92
N ARG A 22 8.30 -29.34 13.59
CA ARG A 22 9.39 -28.49 13.07
C ARG A 22 9.08 -27.88 11.71
N ILE A 23 8.46 -28.62 10.79
CA ILE A 23 8.08 -28.13 9.45
C ILE A 23 6.86 -27.20 9.56
N LEU A 24 5.89 -27.51 10.43
CA LEU A 24 4.76 -26.62 10.69
C LEU A 24 5.22 -25.30 11.33
N PHE A 25 6.15 -25.37 12.30
CA PHE A 25 6.73 -24.19 12.95
C PHE A 25 7.59 -23.37 11.98
N LEU A 26 8.38 -24.00 11.11
CA LEU A 26 9.18 -23.32 10.10
C LEU A 26 8.32 -22.63 9.04
N SER A 27 7.24 -23.29 8.61
CA SER A 27 6.25 -22.71 7.69
C SER A 27 5.55 -21.49 8.32
N PHE A 28 5.15 -21.59 9.58
CA PHE A 28 4.57 -20.48 10.33
C PHE A 28 5.55 -19.30 10.48
N PHE A 29 6.82 -19.58 10.76
CA PHE A 29 7.87 -18.55 10.86
C PHE A 29 8.12 -17.84 9.52
N LEU A 30 8.12 -18.58 8.41
CA LEU A 30 8.28 -18.02 7.06
C LEU A 30 7.12 -17.11 6.64
N ILE A 31 5.88 -17.46 7.03
CA ILE A 31 4.71 -16.64 6.72
C ILE A 31 4.73 -15.34 7.56
N SER A 32 5.23 -15.39 8.79
CA SER A 32 5.31 -14.21 9.67
C SER A 32 6.25 -13.12 9.15
N THR A 33 7.31 -13.46 8.41
CA THR A 33 8.25 -12.45 7.87
C THR A 33 7.65 -11.63 6.74
N ILE A 34 6.67 -12.17 6.00
CA ILE A 34 6.04 -11.49 4.86
C ILE A 34 5.05 -10.40 5.35
N ALA A 35 4.42 -10.61 6.51
CA ALA A 35 3.48 -9.66 7.09
C ALA A 35 4.13 -8.33 7.54
N CYS A 36 5.46 -8.31 7.71
CA CYS A 36 6.20 -7.12 8.12
C CYS A 36 6.33 -6.08 6.99
N VAL A 37 6.40 -6.54 5.73
CA VAL A 37 6.71 -5.69 4.56
C VAL A 37 5.50 -4.83 4.09
N ALA A 38 4.38 -4.87 4.80
CA ALA A 38 3.17 -4.11 4.46
C ALA A 38 3.09 -2.71 5.09
N GLN A 39 3.99 -2.37 6.04
CA GLN A 39 3.94 -1.11 6.79
C GLN A 39 4.76 0.04 6.19
N ASP A 40 5.46 -0.20 5.07
CA ASP A 40 6.42 0.75 4.50
C ASP A 40 5.76 1.87 3.66
N MET A 41 4.43 1.95 3.61
CA MET A 41 3.69 2.90 2.78
C MET A 41 2.74 3.76 3.62
N ALA A 42 2.75 5.06 3.37
CA ALA A 42 1.81 6.04 3.90
C ALA A 42 0.90 6.58 2.79
N THR A 43 -0.30 7.01 3.15
CA THR A 43 -1.23 7.69 2.24
C THR A 43 -1.22 9.19 2.53
N VAL A 44 -0.87 9.99 1.53
CA VAL A 44 -1.03 11.44 1.57
C VAL A 44 -2.30 11.80 0.83
N SER A 45 -3.24 12.45 1.52
CA SER A 45 -4.43 13.01 0.92
C SER A 45 -4.54 14.50 1.21
N GLY A 46 -5.23 15.22 0.32
CA GLY A 46 -5.43 16.65 0.49
C GLY A 46 -6.37 17.23 -0.55
N LYS A 47 -6.57 18.55 -0.44
CA LYS A 47 -7.37 19.33 -1.39
C LYS A 47 -6.53 20.49 -1.93
N LEU A 48 -6.51 20.63 -3.24
CA LEU A 48 -5.85 21.71 -3.97
C LEU A 48 -6.88 22.75 -4.36
N THR A 49 -6.55 24.02 -4.12
CA THR A 49 -7.38 25.18 -4.47
C THR A 49 -6.51 26.28 -5.06
N ASP A 50 -7.08 27.09 -5.94
CA ASP A 50 -6.41 28.26 -6.49
C ASP A 50 -6.48 29.47 -5.54
N SER A 51 -5.84 30.58 -5.92
CA SER A 51 -5.86 31.85 -5.18
C SER A 51 -7.25 32.43 -4.89
N LYS A 52 -8.27 32.06 -5.66
CA LYS A 52 -9.67 32.48 -5.53
C LYS A 52 -10.51 31.46 -4.76
N GLY A 53 -9.89 30.41 -4.21
CA GLY A 53 -10.54 29.35 -3.45
C GLY A 53 -11.30 28.33 -4.32
N LYS A 54 -11.12 28.37 -5.65
CA LYS A 54 -11.74 27.38 -6.54
C LYS A 54 -10.96 26.06 -6.51
N PRO A 55 -11.60 24.90 -6.63
CA PRO A 55 -10.91 23.62 -6.74
C PRO A 55 -9.92 23.62 -7.91
N ALA A 56 -8.70 23.15 -7.67
CA ALA A 56 -7.70 22.97 -8.71
C ALA A 56 -7.74 21.52 -9.21
N GLU A 57 -8.49 21.30 -10.30
CA GLU A 57 -8.57 20.01 -11.00
C GLU A 57 -7.34 19.80 -11.90
N ALA A 58 -7.05 18.53 -12.21
CA ALA A 58 -6.03 18.12 -13.16
C ALA A 58 -4.58 18.49 -12.77
N VAL A 59 -4.34 18.83 -11.51
CA VAL A 59 -2.99 19.12 -11.00
C VAL A 59 -2.28 17.81 -10.72
N ALA A 60 -1.11 17.64 -11.34
CA ALA A 60 -0.27 16.47 -11.11
C ALA A 60 0.45 16.59 -9.76
N VAL A 61 0.31 15.57 -8.94
CA VAL A 61 0.94 15.39 -7.63
C VAL A 61 1.87 14.19 -7.71
N SER A 62 3.17 14.44 -7.57
CA SER A 62 4.21 13.40 -7.62
C SER A 62 5.22 13.56 -6.50
N VAL A 63 6.03 12.53 -6.25
CA VAL A 63 7.15 12.60 -5.31
C VAL A 63 8.44 12.73 -6.10
N MET A 64 9.28 13.70 -5.70
CA MET A 64 10.56 13.94 -6.36
C MET A 64 11.47 12.71 -6.27
N GLY A 65 11.93 12.22 -7.42
CA GLY A 65 12.82 11.06 -7.50
C GLY A 65 12.11 9.71 -7.51
N LEU A 66 10.79 9.65 -7.24
CA LEU A 66 10.01 8.43 -7.40
C LEU A 66 9.23 8.45 -8.73
N PRO A 67 9.15 7.31 -9.42
CA PRO A 67 8.28 7.17 -10.58
C PRO A 67 6.81 7.15 -10.15
N GLY A 68 5.96 7.77 -10.96
CA GLY A 68 4.51 7.80 -10.74
C GLY A 68 4.00 9.09 -10.10
N GLY A 69 2.70 9.11 -9.84
CA GLY A 69 1.97 10.26 -9.33
C GLY A 69 0.48 10.10 -9.55
N VAL A 70 -0.29 11.01 -8.99
CA VAL A 70 -1.75 11.09 -9.16
C VAL A 70 -2.13 12.49 -9.64
N SER A 71 -3.28 12.60 -10.27
CA SER A 71 -3.88 13.90 -10.61
C SER A 71 -4.99 14.23 -9.62
N SER A 72 -5.16 15.50 -9.30
CA SER A 72 -6.34 15.95 -8.55
C SER A 72 -7.62 15.79 -9.36
N ASP A 73 -8.72 15.49 -8.66
CA ASP A 73 -10.06 15.35 -9.24
C ASP A 73 -10.79 16.69 -9.44
N GLN A 74 -12.02 16.66 -9.95
CA GLN A 74 -12.91 17.83 -10.14
C GLN A 74 -13.15 18.65 -8.87
N SER A 75 -13.04 18.03 -7.70
CA SER A 75 -13.18 18.68 -6.39
C SER A 75 -11.83 19.15 -5.82
N GLY A 76 -10.75 19.00 -6.59
CA GLY A 76 -9.38 19.31 -6.23
C GLY A 76 -8.76 18.32 -5.24
N LYS A 77 -9.41 17.19 -4.96
CA LYS A 77 -8.90 16.19 -4.02
C LYS A 77 -7.89 15.27 -4.70
N TYR A 78 -6.93 14.80 -3.92
CA TYR A 78 -5.96 13.80 -4.35
C TYR A 78 -5.66 12.83 -3.22
N GLU A 79 -5.22 11.63 -3.59
CA GLU A 79 -4.74 10.60 -2.69
C GLU A 79 -3.54 9.90 -3.35
N LEU A 80 -2.38 9.96 -2.71
CA LEU A 80 -1.13 9.39 -3.21
C LEU A 80 -0.51 8.48 -2.14
N LYS A 81 -0.18 7.25 -2.54
CA LYS A 81 0.60 6.33 -1.70
C LYS A 81 2.08 6.60 -1.90
N VAL A 82 2.80 6.75 -0.80
CA VAL A 82 4.22 7.11 -0.76
C VAL A 82 4.94 6.28 0.29
N PRO A 83 6.27 6.09 0.20
CA PRO A 83 7.03 5.43 1.25
C PRO A 83 6.91 6.18 2.58
N ALA A 84 6.67 5.43 3.66
CA ALA A 84 6.63 5.95 5.02
C ALA A 84 8.02 5.91 5.67
N GLY A 85 8.26 6.76 6.69
CA GLY A 85 9.50 6.73 7.47
C GLY A 85 10.67 7.49 6.84
N GLU A 86 10.49 8.07 5.66
CA GLU A 86 11.50 8.87 4.97
C GLU A 86 11.01 10.31 4.71
N ALA A 87 11.97 11.23 4.56
CA ALA A 87 11.68 12.59 4.13
C ALA A 87 11.44 12.60 2.62
N ILE A 88 10.24 13.01 2.20
CA ILE A 88 9.85 13.06 0.80
C ILE A 88 9.53 14.50 0.38
N THR A 89 9.74 14.81 -0.91
CA THR A 89 9.33 16.10 -1.47
C THR A 89 8.19 15.87 -2.45
N LEU A 90 6.99 16.35 -2.10
CA LEU A 90 5.84 16.40 -3.00
C LEU A 90 6.01 17.55 -3.98
N VAL A 91 5.72 17.27 -5.25
CA VAL A 91 5.76 18.22 -6.35
C VAL A 91 4.35 18.34 -6.91
N TYR A 92 3.82 19.55 -6.85
CA TYR A 92 2.55 19.93 -7.45
C TYR A 92 2.85 20.67 -8.75
N SER A 93 2.41 20.13 -9.88
CA SER A 93 2.68 20.69 -11.20
C SER A 93 1.44 20.72 -12.08
N HIS A 94 1.30 21.77 -12.87
CA HIS A 94 0.21 21.94 -13.82
C HIS A 94 0.66 22.89 -14.93
N ILE A 95 0.05 22.78 -16.11
CA ILE A 95 0.45 23.58 -17.28
C ILE A 95 0.21 25.08 -17.05
N SER A 96 -0.84 25.41 -16.30
CA SER A 96 -1.29 26.80 -16.08
C SER A 96 -0.92 27.38 -14.72
N PHE A 97 -0.16 26.66 -13.87
CA PHE A 97 0.19 27.11 -12.52
C PHE A 97 1.69 26.98 -12.28
N GLU A 98 2.20 27.78 -11.34
CA GLU A 98 3.57 27.62 -10.86
C GLU A 98 3.75 26.27 -10.16
N THR A 99 4.89 25.63 -10.43
CA THR A 99 5.23 24.38 -9.77
C THR A 99 5.60 24.65 -8.31
N LYS A 100 4.90 23.97 -7.39
CA LYS A 100 5.16 24.10 -5.95
C LYS A 100 5.77 22.82 -5.42
N LYS A 101 6.78 22.95 -4.56
CA LYS A 101 7.45 21.82 -3.89
C LYS A 101 7.22 21.92 -2.39
N LEU A 102 6.86 20.80 -1.77
CA LEU A 102 6.62 20.71 -0.33
C LEU A 102 7.39 19.52 0.23
N LEU A 103 8.32 19.81 1.15
CA LEU A 103 9.03 18.77 1.89
C LEU A 103 8.14 18.32 3.06
N LEU A 104 7.86 17.02 3.12
CA LEU A 104 7.13 16.39 4.21
C LEU A 104 7.92 15.21 4.76
N THR A 105 7.82 14.99 6.06
CA THR A 105 8.29 13.75 6.70
C THR A 105 7.06 13.01 7.19
N LEU A 106 6.76 11.87 6.59
CA LEU A 106 5.57 11.08 6.92
C LEU A 106 5.96 9.97 7.87
N THR A 107 5.42 10.02 9.08
CA THR A 107 5.52 8.89 10.00
C THR A 107 4.64 7.74 9.50
N PRO A 108 5.10 6.48 9.58
CA PRO A 108 4.27 5.31 9.32
C PRO A 108 2.98 5.38 10.17
N GLY A 109 1.85 4.99 9.58
CA GLY A 109 0.60 4.90 10.31
C GLY A 109 0.70 3.81 11.37
N LEU A 110 0.74 4.20 12.65
CA LEU A 110 0.58 3.30 13.80
C LEU A 110 -0.89 2.91 13.99
#